data_AF-A0AAJ5UYW5-F1
#
_entry.id   AF-A0AAJ5UYW5-F1
#
_cell.length_a   1.000
_cell.length_b   1.000
_cell.length_c   1.000
_cell.angle_alpha   90.00
_cell.angle_beta   90.00
_cell.angle_gamma   90.00
#
_symmetry.space_group_name_H-M   'P 1'
#
loop_
_entity.id
_entity.type
_entity.pdbx_description
1 polymer ?
#
loop_
_entity_poly.entity_id
_entity_poly.type
_entity_poly.pdbx_seq_one_letter_code
_entity_poly.pdbx_strand_id
1 'polypeptide(L)'
;MPRRNRYLIAVLLLILVSALFGYLWRDTPSAQPTLPAHSYAKALRQAHDGRPGAARVLYQQLQRTDLPAIRRAALYAELPNYPSPLALKIARQDLEHAEPLVRRAAIAGIRRLLPAAQRSLVLGPLLDDDDQSVRFAAVDALLGLSPDDIGLYFGPLQAALEQYQQALAQQPEEADAQVHLARLYMHENDYTQAAVALQRALTVAPGNLDALATQVRLLERQGQHDASRQVLGKALALSPDSAFLQYQLGRWLIRHQQREYALLALSRAVELDPDNVDYRYTLAVTLHALEQLDAAQKQLETVLSQRPANRRARVLLIQYWKESGQLQNVQVLLAELEQQNPDDPALQQGL
;
A
#
# COMPACT_ATOMS: atom_id res chain seq x y z
N MET A 1 -56.57 46.70 38.16
CA MET A 1 -55.17 46.35 38.47
C MET A 1 -54.51 45.61 37.31
N PRO A 2 -53.98 46.36 36.33
CA PRO A 2 -53.67 45.80 35.00
C PRO A 2 -52.40 46.42 34.38
N ARG A 3 -51.26 45.72 34.32
CA ARG A 3 -50.15 46.09 33.41
C ARG A 3 -49.08 44.99 33.35
N ARG A 4 -48.74 44.37 34.48
CA ARG A 4 -47.66 43.37 34.59
C ARG A 4 -47.87 42.10 33.76
N ASN A 5 -49.11 41.59 33.63
CA ASN A 5 -49.38 40.39 32.84
C ASN A 5 -49.36 40.63 31.32
N ARG A 6 -49.57 41.86 30.85
CA ARG A 6 -49.55 42.18 29.41
C ARG A 6 -48.13 42.16 28.84
N TYR A 7 -47.15 42.62 29.63
CA TYR A 7 -45.74 42.55 29.24
C TYR A 7 -45.20 41.12 29.22
N LEU A 8 -45.63 40.27 30.16
CA LEU A 8 -45.27 38.84 30.17
C LEU A 8 -45.77 38.10 28.92
N ILE A 9 -47.01 38.35 28.50
CA ILE A 9 -47.57 37.75 27.28
C ILE A 9 -46.87 38.29 26.02
N ALA A 10 -46.56 39.59 25.98
CA ALA A 10 -45.84 40.19 24.86
C ALA A 10 -44.41 39.64 24.73
N VAL A 11 -43.69 39.43 25.84
CA VAL A 11 -42.34 38.84 25.84
C VAL A 11 -42.38 37.37 25.41
N LEU A 12 -43.35 36.59 25.88
CA LEU A 12 -43.53 35.21 25.45
C LEU A 12 -43.83 35.09 23.95
N LEU A 13 -44.67 35.98 23.41
CA LEU A 13 -44.94 36.03 21.96
C LEU A 13 -43.69 36.41 21.16
N LEU A 14 -42.87 37.34 21.67
CA LEU A 14 -41.61 37.74 21.02
C LEU A 14 -40.60 36.58 20.99
N ILE A 15 -40.47 35.83 22.09
CA ILE A 15 -39.60 34.64 22.15
C ILE A 15 -40.11 33.56 21.19
N LEU A 16 -41.42 33.37 21.11
CA LEU A 16 -42.02 32.36 20.24
C LEU A 16 -41.86 32.73 18.76
N VAL A 17 -42.00 34.01 18.41
CA VAL A 17 -41.73 34.53 17.06
C VAL A 17 -40.25 34.43 16.72
N SER A 18 -39.33 34.74 17.64
CA SER A 18 -37.88 34.60 17.40
C SER A 18 -37.45 33.14 17.29
N ALA A 19 -38.08 32.23 18.05
CA ALA A 19 -37.84 30.79 17.95
C ALA A 19 -38.41 30.22 16.64
N LEU A 20 -39.57 30.70 16.19
CA LEU A 20 -40.16 30.32 14.91
C LEU A 20 -39.31 30.85 13.75
N PHE A 21 -38.80 32.08 13.87
CA PHE A 21 -37.91 32.70 12.88
C PHE A 21 -36.57 31.96 12.82
N GLY A 22 -35.97 31.61 13.96
CA GLY A 22 -34.76 30.78 14.02
C GLY A 22 -34.95 29.35 13.51
N TYR A 23 -36.17 28.80 13.58
CA TYR A 23 -36.52 27.51 13.00
C TYR A 23 -36.74 27.60 11.48
N LEU A 24 -37.36 28.68 11.00
CA LEU A 24 -37.63 28.93 9.58
C LEU A 24 -36.39 29.42 8.81
N TRP A 25 -35.38 29.96 9.51
CA TRP A 25 -34.12 30.45 8.93
C TRP A 25 -32.91 29.54 9.20
N ARG A 26 -33.13 28.34 9.74
CA ARG A 26 -32.09 27.30 9.65
C ARG A 26 -31.90 27.02 8.18
N ASP A 27 -30.73 27.37 7.66
CA ASP A 27 -30.24 26.87 6.38
C ASP A 27 -30.47 25.37 6.39
N THR A 28 -31.46 24.90 5.62
CA THR A 28 -31.50 23.49 5.26
C THR A 28 -30.12 23.21 4.69
N PRO A 29 -29.32 22.29 5.26
CA PRO A 29 -28.04 21.95 4.65
C PRO A 29 -28.36 21.65 3.20
N SER A 30 -27.83 22.49 2.30
CA SER A 30 -28.02 22.31 0.88
C SER A 30 -27.60 20.87 0.60
N ALA A 31 -28.56 20.04 0.21
CA ALA A 31 -28.27 18.66 -0.15
C ALA A 31 -27.22 18.76 -1.25
N GLN A 32 -25.96 18.49 -0.89
CA GLN A 32 -24.86 18.53 -1.84
C GLN A 32 -25.29 17.64 -2.98
N PRO A 33 -25.22 18.08 -4.25
CA PRO A 33 -25.65 17.27 -5.36
C PRO A 33 -24.82 15.98 -5.35
N THR A 34 -25.43 14.90 -4.85
CA THR A 34 -24.81 13.58 -4.83
C THR A 34 -24.69 13.15 -6.28
N LEU A 35 -23.49 13.29 -6.84
CA LEU A 35 -23.20 12.73 -8.15
C LEU A 35 -23.53 11.23 -8.11
N PRO A 36 -24.27 10.67 -9.10
CA PRO A 36 -24.80 9.32 -9.02
C PRO A 36 -23.69 8.31 -8.74
N ALA A 37 -23.98 7.22 -8.02
CA ALA A 37 -23.04 6.13 -7.73
C ALA A 37 -22.31 5.58 -8.98
N HIS A 38 -22.91 5.74 -10.16
CA HIS A 38 -22.33 5.48 -11.48
C HIS A 38 -21.01 6.24 -11.74
N SER A 39 -20.79 7.42 -11.13
CA SER A 39 -19.54 8.18 -11.28
C SER A 39 -18.36 7.50 -10.58
N TYR A 40 -18.58 6.88 -9.42
CA TYR A 40 -17.53 6.20 -8.66
C TYR A 40 -17.03 4.96 -9.39
N ALA A 41 -17.93 4.04 -9.75
CA ALA A 41 -17.55 2.79 -10.39
C ALA A 41 -16.87 3.03 -11.75
N LYS A 42 -17.34 4.04 -12.50
CA LYS A 42 -16.72 4.46 -13.75
C LYS A 42 -15.32 5.03 -13.52
N ALA A 43 -15.14 5.90 -12.54
CA ALA A 43 -13.83 6.49 -12.21
C ALA A 43 -12.84 5.43 -11.72
N LEU A 44 -13.28 4.52 -10.83
CA LEU A 44 -12.45 3.42 -10.35
C LEU A 44 -12.01 2.52 -11.50
N ARG A 45 -12.92 2.13 -12.40
CA ARG A 45 -12.58 1.33 -13.58
C ARG A 45 -11.65 2.09 -14.53
N GLN A 46 -11.87 3.39 -14.73
CA GLN A 46 -11.01 4.21 -15.57
C GLN A 46 -9.57 4.30 -15.01
N ALA A 47 -9.44 4.42 -13.69
CA ALA A 47 -8.16 4.34 -12.99
C ALA A 47 -7.57 2.93 -13.12
N HIS A 48 -8.30 1.90 -12.76
CA HIS A 48 -7.83 0.51 -12.85
C HIS A 48 -7.32 0.10 -14.24
N ASP A 49 -8.03 0.52 -15.28
CA ASP A 49 -7.72 0.24 -16.69
C ASP A 49 -6.66 1.18 -17.28
N GLY A 50 -6.09 2.12 -16.51
CA GLY A 50 -5.08 3.05 -17.01
C GLY A 50 -5.54 3.86 -18.23
N ARG A 51 -6.80 4.30 -18.27
CA ARG A 51 -7.33 5.06 -19.43
C ARG A 51 -6.86 6.52 -19.40
N PRO A 52 -6.92 7.23 -20.54
CA PRO A 52 -6.65 8.67 -20.55
C PRO A 52 -7.47 9.43 -19.50
N GLY A 53 -6.83 10.32 -18.75
CA GLY A 53 -7.41 11.08 -17.65
C GLY A 53 -7.65 10.28 -16.36
N ALA A 54 -7.13 9.05 -16.24
CA ALA A 54 -7.25 8.19 -15.05
C ALA A 54 -6.88 8.90 -13.75
N ALA A 55 -5.71 9.54 -13.70
CA ALA A 55 -5.25 10.28 -12.52
C ALA A 55 -6.27 11.36 -12.11
N ARG A 56 -6.73 12.16 -13.07
CA ARG A 56 -7.69 13.24 -12.84
C ARG A 56 -8.99 12.74 -12.22
N VAL A 57 -9.59 11.68 -12.78
CA VAL A 57 -10.85 11.15 -12.26
C VAL A 57 -10.69 10.51 -10.89
N LEU A 58 -9.54 9.86 -10.64
CA LEU A 58 -9.20 9.31 -9.34
C LEU A 58 -9.09 10.42 -8.28
N TYR A 59 -8.33 11.48 -8.55
CA TYR A 59 -8.18 12.60 -7.63
C TYR A 59 -9.51 13.30 -7.37
N GLN A 60 -10.34 13.49 -8.41
CA GLN A 60 -11.68 14.05 -8.27
C GLN A 60 -12.55 13.23 -7.32
N GLN A 61 -12.49 11.89 -7.37
CA GLN A 61 -13.22 11.06 -6.41
C GLN A 61 -12.65 11.17 -5.00
N LEU A 62 -11.32 11.20 -4.84
CA LEU A 62 -10.67 11.33 -3.53
C LEU A 62 -10.88 12.70 -2.88
N GLN A 63 -11.16 13.75 -3.65
CA GLN A 63 -11.48 15.09 -3.14
C GLN A 63 -12.93 15.25 -2.67
N ARG A 64 -13.79 14.25 -2.93
CA ARG A 64 -15.17 14.28 -2.46
C ARG A 64 -15.25 14.17 -0.94
N THR A 65 -16.15 14.94 -0.34
CA THR A 65 -16.45 14.89 1.09
C THR A 65 -17.55 13.89 1.43
N ASP A 66 -18.33 13.44 0.43
CA ASP A 66 -19.48 12.54 0.58
C ASP A 66 -19.14 11.05 0.36
N LEU A 67 -17.85 10.74 0.12
CA LEU A 67 -17.44 9.38 -0.21
C LEU A 67 -17.33 8.51 1.06
N PRO A 68 -18.00 7.35 1.14
CA PRO A 68 -17.86 6.43 2.27
C PRO A 68 -16.40 6.00 2.48
N ALA A 69 -16.00 5.85 3.74
CA ALA A 69 -14.63 5.49 4.13
C ALA A 69 -14.07 4.29 3.36
N ILE A 70 -14.86 3.23 3.21
CA ILE A 70 -14.46 2.01 2.49
C ILE A 70 -14.20 2.26 1.00
N ARG A 71 -15.00 3.13 0.36
CA ARG A 71 -14.82 3.48 -1.05
C ARG A 71 -13.60 4.37 -1.25
N ARG A 72 -13.36 5.30 -0.31
CA ARG A 72 -12.17 6.14 -0.28
C ARG A 72 -10.91 5.29 -0.11
N ALA A 73 -10.91 4.39 0.87
CA ALA A 73 -9.83 3.44 1.10
C ALA A 73 -9.57 2.52 -0.10
N ALA A 74 -10.61 2.08 -0.83
CA ALA A 74 -10.43 1.30 -2.05
C ALA A 74 -9.72 2.09 -3.17
N LEU A 75 -9.99 3.40 -3.31
CA LEU A 75 -9.30 4.24 -4.30
C LEU A 75 -7.80 4.39 -4.01
N TYR A 76 -7.38 4.29 -2.75
CA TYR A 76 -5.96 4.30 -2.37
C TYR A 76 -5.18 3.09 -2.89
N ALA A 77 -5.83 2.00 -3.27
CA ALA A 77 -5.16 0.88 -3.94
C ALA A 77 -4.61 1.29 -5.33
N GLU A 78 -5.28 2.22 -6.00
CA GLU A 78 -4.89 2.72 -7.33
C GLU A 78 -3.94 3.93 -7.26
N LEU A 79 -4.00 4.71 -6.18
CA LEU A 79 -3.23 5.96 -6.04
C LEU A 79 -1.72 5.84 -6.32
N PRO A 80 -1.01 4.75 -5.92
CA PRO A 80 0.41 4.57 -6.23
C PRO A 80 0.74 4.48 -7.73
N ASN A 81 -0.24 4.13 -8.58
CA ASN A 81 -0.09 4.14 -10.03
C ASN A 81 -0.13 5.56 -10.62
N TYR A 82 -0.56 6.54 -9.82
CA TYR A 82 -0.75 7.94 -10.20
C TYR A 82 -0.04 8.87 -9.21
N PRO A 83 1.30 8.82 -9.09
CA PRO A 83 2.03 9.75 -8.25
C PRO A 83 1.95 11.15 -8.85
N SER A 84 1.73 12.15 -8.00
CA SER A 84 1.78 13.56 -8.33
C SER A 84 1.87 14.39 -7.03
N PRO A 85 2.24 15.67 -7.08
CA PRO A 85 2.13 16.56 -5.92
C PRO A 85 0.70 16.59 -5.35
N LEU A 86 -0.32 16.52 -6.21
CA LEU A 86 -1.72 16.48 -5.78
C LEU A 86 -2.09 15.17 -5.08
N ALA A 87 -1.66 14.01 -5.61
CA ALA A 87 -1.86 12.71 -4.98
C ALA A 87 -1.29 12.69 -3.55
N LEU A 88 -0.08 13.22 -3.39
CA LEU A 88 0.56 13.33 -2.08
C LEU A 88 -0.18 14.30 -1.16
N LYS A 89 -0.65 15.45 -1.68
CA LYS A 89 -1.47 16.40 -0.91
C LYS A 89 -2.76 15.75 -0.38
N ILE A 90 -3.48 15.04 -1.24
CA ILE A 90 -4.69 14.30 -0.87
C ILE A 90 -4.36 13.27 0.21
N ALA A 91 -3.31 12.47 0.02
CA ALA A 91 -2.88 11.49 1.00
C ALA A 91 -2.52 12.10 2.35
N ARG A 92 -1.86 13.27 2.37
CA ARG A 92 -1.55 13.98 3.62
C ARG A 92 -2.80 14.51 4.32
N GLN A 93 -3.78 15.02 3.57
CA GLN A 93 -5.05 15.48 4.15
C GLN A 93 -5.83 14.34 4.80
N ASP A 94 -5.85 13.17 4.16
CA ASP A 94 -6.55 11.99 4.67
C ASP A 94 -5.87 11.33 5.88
N LEU A 95 -4.66 11.77 6.29
CA LEU A 95 -4.07 11.39 7.58
C LEU A 95 -4.82 11.97 8.79
N GLU A 96 -5.58 13.06 8.60
CA GLU A 96 -6.39 13.71 9.63
C GLU A 96 -7.89 13.31 9.51
N HIS A 97 -8.20 12.33 8.67
CA HIS A 97 -9.58 11.93 8.42
C HIS A 97 -10.21 11.26 9.67
N ALA A 98 -11.47 11.59 9.97
CA ALA A 98 -12.17 11.08 11.16
C ALA A 98 -12.24 9.54 11.22
N GLU A 99 -12.34 8.89 10.07
CA GLU A 99 -12.39 7.43 9.94
C GLU A 99 -10.98 6.79 9.93
N PRO A 100 -10.64 5.92 10.90
CA PRO A 100 -9.33 5.25 10.98
C PRO A 100 -8.95 4.46 9.71
N LEU A 101 -9.95 3.85 9.05
CA LEU A 101 -9.76 3.12 7.81
C LEU A 101 -9.15 4.00 6.70
N VAL A 102 -9.56 5.26 6.62
CA VAL A 102 -9.04 6.22 5.64
C VAL A 102 -7.61 6.61 5.99
N ARG A 103 -7.32 6.92 7.26
CA ARG A 103 -5.95 7.23 7.74
C ARG A 103 -4.99 6.09 7.40
N ARG A 104 -5.38 4.84 7.64
CA ARG A 104 -4.57 3.65 7.28
C ARG A 104 -4.34 3.52 5.78
N ALA A 105 -5.36 3.76 4.97
CA ALA A 105 -5.24 3.74 3.51
C ALA A 105 -4.30 4.84 3.01
N ALA A 106 -4.38 6.04 3.59
CA ALA A 106 -3.47 7.14 3.34
C ALA A 106 -2.01 6.82 3.70
N ILE A 107 -1.77 6.23 4.88
CA ILE A 107 -0.44 5.73 5.30
C ILE A 107 0.11 4.73 4.26
N ALA A 108 -0.70 3.75 3.85
CA ALA A 108 -0.31 2.75 2.85
C ALA A 108 -0.02 3.36 1.47
N GLY A 109 -0.74 4.43 1.10
CA GLY A 109 -0.49 5.23 -0.10
C GLY A 109 0.83 6.01 0.00
N ILE A 110 1.04 6.77 1.08
CA ILE A 110 2.25 7.56 1.32
C ILE A 110 3.49 6.69 1.33
N ARG A 111 3.44 5.50 1.94
CA ARG A 111 4.55 4.54 1.92
C ARG A 111 5.01 4.18 0.50
N ARG A 112 4.09 4.17 -0.47
CA ARG A 112 4.40 3.87 -1.88
C ARG A 112 4.73 5.11 -2.70
N LEU A 113 4.21 6.27 -2.33
CA LEU A 113 4.45 7.54 -3.02
C LEU A 113 5.77 8.20 -2.60
N LEU A 114 6.21 8.01 -1.36
CA LEU A 114 7.41 8.64 -0.81
C LEU A 114 8.59 7.67 -0.66
N PRO A 115 9.82 8.12 -0.98
CA PRO A 115 11.04 7.45 -0.57
C PRO A 115 11.12 7.30 0.95
N ALA A 116 11.83 6.26 1.39
CA ALA A 116 12.08 5.92 2.79
C ALA A 116 12.42 7.15 3.67
N ALA A 117 13.44 7.91 3.31
CA ALA A 117 13.94 9.07 4.07
C ALA A 117 12.91 10.21 4.27
N GLN A 118 11.84 10.27 3.48
CA GLN A 118 10.83 11.34 3.58
C GLN A 118 9.59 10.91 4.37
N ARG A 119 9.47 9.64 4.74
CA ARG A 119 8.27 9.10 5.39
C ARG A 119 8.16 9.52 6.85
N SER A 120 9.28 9.59 7.57
CA SER A 120 9.30 9.94 9.00
C SER A 120 8.63 11.27 9.30
N LEU A 121 8.93 12.30 8.49
CA LEU A 121 8.33 13.63 8.65
C LEU A 121 6.81 13.65 8.49
N VAL A 122 6.27 12.75 7.66
CA VAL A 122 4.84 12.73 7.32
C VAL A 122 4.06 11.76 8.21
N LEU A 123 4.65 10.61 8.52
CA LEU A 123 3.98 9.51 9.22
C LEU A 123 4.35 9.42 10.71
N GLY A 124 5.43 10.07 11.13
CA GLY A 124 5.87 10.11 12.52
C GLY A 124 4.78 10.55 13.51
N PRO A 125 4.01 11.63 13.24
CA PRO A 125 2.92 12.05 14.14
C PRO A 125 1.84 10.98 14.35
N LEU A 126 1.66 10.07 13.39
CA LEU A 126 0.62 9.04 13.44
C LEU A 126 0.99 7.88 14.38
N LEU A 127 2.21 7.88 14.92
CA LEU A 127 2.61 6.97 15.99
C LEU A 127 1.88 7.26 17.30
N ASP A 128 1.35 8.48 17.47
CA ASP A 128 0.55 8.91 18.62
C ASP A 128 -0.95 9.07 18.26
N ASP A 129 -1.39 8.51 17.12
CA ASP A 129 -2.79 8.55 16.70
C ASP A 129 -3.72 7.93 17.76
N ASP A 130 -4.95 8.41 17.89
CA ASP A 130 -5.91 7.92 18.89
C ASP A 130 -6.33 6.47 18.63
N ASP A 131 -6.39 6.07 17.36
CA ASP A 131 -6.75 4.71 16.95
C ASP A 131 -5.52 3.79 16.87
N GLN A 132 -5.60 2.67 17.60
CA GLN A 132 -4.52 1.68 17.66
C GLN A 132 -4.14 1.12 16.28
N SER A 133 -5.11 0.90 15.39
CA SER A 133 -4.86 0.34 14.07
C SER A 133 -4.14 1.33 13.14
N VAL A 134 -4.29 2.64 13.38
CA VAL A 134 -3.55 3.70 12.68
C VAL A 134 -2.10 3.75 13.18
N ARG A 135 -1.89 3.71 14.50
CA ARG A 135 -0.53 3.61 15.08
C ARG A 135 0.25 2.44 14.51
N PHE A 136 -0.38 1.26 14.43
CA PHE A 136 0.25 0.06 13.87
C PHE A 136 0.57 0.19 12.38
N ALA A 137 -0.33 0.80 11.59
CA ALA A 137 -0.05 1.10 10.19
C ALA A 137 1.12 2.08 10.02
N ALA A 138 1.24 3.07 10.91
CA ALA A 138 2.36 4.00 10.93
C ALA A 138 3.68 3.30 11.26
N VAL A 139 3.69 2.39 12.26
CA VAL A 139 4.83 1.50 12.55
C VAL A 139 5.24 0.77 11.28
N ASP A 140 4.34 -0.01 10.66
CA ASP A 140 4.61 -0.80 9.44
C ASP A 140 5.15 0.05 8.27
N ALA A 141 4.77 1.32 8.18
CA ALA A 141 5.23 2.22 7.14
C ALA A 141 6.62 2.83 7.39
N LEU A 142 7.03 2.87 8.66
CA LEU A 142 8.31 3.41 9.13
C LEU A 142 9.33 2.30 9.45
N LEU A 143 8.93 1.03 9.51
CA LEU A 143 9.87 -0.08 9.62
C LEU A 143 10.85 -0.09 8.43
N GLY A 144 12.10 -0.42 8.75
CA GLY A 144 13.22 -0.50 7.81
C GLY A 144 13.95 0.82 7.56
N LEU A 145 13.50 1.93 8.15
CA LEU A 145 14.23 3.19 8.16
C LEU A 145 15.39 3.13 9.17
N SER A 146 16.49 3.83 8.88
CA SER A 146 17.58 3.97 9.84
C SER A 146 17.15 4.86 11.03
N PRO A 147 17.77 4.73 12.21
CA PRO A 147 17.51 5.64 13.32
C PRO A 147 17.64 7.11 12.93
N ASP A 148 18.61 7.44 12.08
CA ASP A 148 18.84 8.80 11.57
C ASP A 148 17.69 9.28 10.67
N ASP A 149 17.18 8.41 9.79
CA ASP A 149 16.02 8.72 8.93
C ASP A 149 14.74 8.93 9.74
N ILE A 150 14.59 8.20 10.86
CA ILE A 150 13.44 8.32 11.75
C ILE A 150 13.55 9.61 12.59
N GLY A 151 14.76 9.95 13.04
CA GLY A 151 15.05 11.17 13.78
C GLY A 151 14.26 11.27 15.08
N LEU A 152 13.58 12.40 15.28
CA LEU A 152 12.86 12.71 16.53
C LEU A 152 11.74 11.72 16.87
N TYR A 153 11.26 10.95 15.88
CA TYR A 153 10.22 9.95 16.07
C TYR A 153 10.76 8.57 16.48
N PHE A 154 12.07 8.42 16.72
CA PHE A 154 12.66 7.12 17.05
C PHE A 154 12.10 6.58 18.37
N GLY A 155 12.04 7.40 19.42
CA GLY A 155 11.43 7.03 20.70
C GLY A 155 9.94 6.66 20.58
N PRO A 156 9.09 7.54 19.99
CA PRO A 156 7.70 7.22 19.72
C PRO A 156 7.50 5.93 18.91
N LEU A 157 8.36 5.67 17.91
CA LEU A 157 8.29 4.46 17.10
C LEU A 157 8.58 3.22 17.95
N GLN A 158 9.59 3.25 18.82
CA GLN A 158 9.88 2.15 19.73
C GLN A 158 8.70 1.87 20.68
N ALA A 159 8.12 2.91 21.27
CA ALA A 159 6.96 2.76 22.15
C ALA A 159 5.72 2.18 21.42
N ALA A 160 5.44 2.64 20.21
CA ALA A 160 4.33 2.12 19.39
C ALA A 160 4.60 0.68 18.92
N LEU A 161 5.86 0.34 18.62
CA LEU A 161 6.30 -1.00 18.25
C LEU A 161 6.12 -1.99 19.41
N GLU A 162 6.51 -1.63 20.63
CA GLU A 162 6.28 -2.44 21.83
C GLU A 162 4.78 -2.71 22.05
N GLN A 163 3.93 -1.70 21.91
CA GLN A 163 2.47 -1.86 22.00
C GLN A 163 1.94 -2.81 20.92
N TYR A 164 2.48 -2.72 19.70
CA TYR A 164 2.09 -3.58 18.60
C TYR A 164 2.47 -5.03 18.87
N GLN A 165 3.69 -5.27 19.35
CA GLN A 165 4.14 -6.60 19.74
C GLN A 165 3.29 -7.19 20.86
N GLN A 166 2.96 -6.40 21.89
CA GLN A 166 2.09 -6.84 22.99
C GLN A 166 0.71 -7.22 22.46
N ALA A 167 0.10 -6.41 21.60
CA ALA A 167 -1.21 -6.70 21.02
C ALA A 167 -1.22 -8.01 20.20
N LEU A 168 -0.18 -8.25 19.39
CA LEU A 168 -0.04 -9.49 18.62
C LEU A 168 0.29 -10.70 19.52
N ALA A 169 1.03 -10.50 20.61
CA ALA A 169 1.34 -11.56 21.56
C ALA A 169 0.10 -12.08 22.30
N GLN A 170 -0.97 -11.28 22.43
CA GLN A 170 -2.26 -11.72 22.96
C GLN A 170 -3.08 -12.57 22.00
N GLN A 171 -2.59 -12.80 20.77
CA GLN A 171 -3.24 -13.62 19.74
C GLN A 171 -2.36 -14.84 19.40
N PRO A 172 -2.04 -15.73 20.36
CA PRO A 172 -1.12 -16.86 20.14
C PRO A 172 -1.69 -17.92 19.20
N GLU A 173 -3.02 -17.99 19.06
CA GLU A 173 -3.73 -18.97 18.24
C GLU A 173 -3.97 -18.49 16.80
N GLU A 174 -3.60 -17.26 16.47
CA GLU A 174 -3.72 -16.71 15.12
C GLU A 174 -2.36 -16.75 14.42
N ALA A 175 -2.20 -17.67 13.47
CA ALA A 175 -0.94 -17.87 12.78
C ALA A 175 -0.42 -16.59 12.11
N ASP A 176 -1.31 -15.82 11.46
CA ASP A 176 -0.93 -14.58 10.78
C ASP A 176 -0.48 -13.49 11.76
N ALA A 177 -1.10 -13.41 12.95
CA ALA A 177 -0.65 -12.50 14.02
C ALA A 177 0.76 -12.88 14.51
N GLN A 178 1.03 -14.17 14.68
CA GLN A 178 2.36 -14.66 15.08
C GLN A 178 3.42 -14.45 13.98
N VAL A 179 3.05 -14.57 12.70
CA VAL A 179 3.95 -14.22 11.57
C VAL A 179 4.28 -12.73 11.57
N HIS A 180 3.29 -11.87 11.81
CA HIS A 180 3.54 -10.43 11.94
C HIS A 180 4.43 -10.12 13.14
N LEU A 181 4.17 -10.73 14.30
CA LEU A 181 4.99 -10.57 15.50
C LEU A 181 6.46 -10.95 15.23
N ALA A 182 6.68 -12.07 14.54
CA ALA A 182 8.03 -12.47 14.14
C ALA A 182 8.72 -11.45 13.23
N ARG A 183 7.99 -10.81 12.31
CA ARG A 183 8.54 -9.76 11.44
C ARG A 183 8.96 -8.53 12.22
N LEU A 184 8.20 -8.15 13.25
CA LEU A 184 8.55 -7.05 14.14
C LEU A 184 9.85 -7.37 14.90
N TYR A 185 9.94 -8.54 15.52
CA TYR A 185 11.17 -8.98 16.18
C TYR A 185 12.37 -9.09 15.23
N MET A 186 12.16 -9.57 14.00
CA MET A 186 13.20 -9.59 12.97
C MET A 186 13.68 -8.19 12.58
N HIS A 187 12.83 -7.17 12.64
CA HIS A 187 13.20 -5.79 12.35
C HIS A 187 14.07 -5.20 13.46
N GLU A 188 13.81 -5.56 14.72
CA GLU A 188 14.65 -5.20 15.88
C GLU A 188 15.90 -6.07 16.04
N ASN A 189 16.09 -7.06 15.16
CA ASN A 189 17.13 -8.09 15.23
C ASN A 189 17.02 -9.01 16.47
N ASP A 190 15.87 -9.07 17.14
CA ASP A 190 15.56 -10.09 18.15
C ASP A 190 15.18 -11.41 17.45
N TYR A 191 16.19 -12.06 16.90
CA TYR A 191 16.00 -13.31 16.16
C TYR A 191 15.53 -14.47 17.05
N THR A 192 15.72 -14.38 18.36
CA THR A 192 15.28 -15.40 19.32
C THR A 192 13.76 -15.35 19.47
N GLN A 193 13.20 -14.17 19.76
CA GLN A 193 11.74 -14.01 19.86
C GLN A 193 11.05 -14.20 18.50
N ALA A 194 11.69 -13.79 17.40
CA ALA A 194 11.19 -14.09 16.06
C ALA A 194 11.04 -15.59 15.81
N ALA A 195 12.03 -16.40 16.22
CA ALA A 195 11.97 -17.85 16.07
C ALA A 195 10.82 -18.47 16.90
N VAL A 196 10.62 -18.00 18.13
CA VAL A 196 9.53 -18.45 19.01
C VAL A 196 8.17 -18.13 18.39
N ALA A 197 7.97 -16.90 17.90
CA ALA A 197 6.73 -16.50 17.24
C ALA A 197 6.47 -17.32 15.96
N LEU A 198 7.51 -17.56 15.14
CA LEU A 198 7.38 -18.43 13.95
C LEU A 198 7.07 -19.88 14.29
N GLN A 199 7.68 -20.42 15.34
CA GLN A 199 7.37 -21.77 15.81
C GLN A 199 5.91 -21.88 16.21
N ARG A 200 5.35 -20.87 16.90
CA ARG A 200 3.93 -20.81 17.22
C ARG A 200 3.06 -20.75 15.96
N ALA A 201 3.38 -19.86 15.02
CA ALA A 201 2.65 -19.75 13.75
C ALA A 201 2.60 -21.10 13.00
N LEU A 202 3.73 -21.81 12.91
CA LEU A 202 3.83 -23.11 12.25
C LEU A 202 3.24 -24.26 13.06
N THR A 203 3.07 -24.10 14.38
CA THR A 203 2.34 -25.07 15.21
C THR A 203 0.84 -24.94 14.98
N VAL A 204 0.33 -23.71 14.93
CA VAL A 204 -1.08 -23.40 14.63
C VAL A 204 -1.43 -23.80 13.21
N ALA A 205 -0.59 -23.44 12.24
CA ALA A 205 -0.81 -23.68 10.81
C ALA A 205 0.49 -24.18 10.15
N PRO A 206 0.76 -25.50 10.17
CA PRO A 206 1.99 -26.09 9.60
C PRO A 206 2.21 -25.80 8.12
N GLY A 207 1.13 -25.58 7.36
CA GLY A 207 1.16 -25.24 5.94
C GLY A 207 1.12 -23.75 5.63
N ASN A 208 1.23 -22.85 6.63
CA ASN A 208 1.19 -21.41 6.39
C ASN A 208 2.43 -20.98 5.58
N LEU A 209 2.20 -20.70 4.29
CA LEU A 209 3.27 -20.34 3.36
C LEU A 209 3.98 -19.05 3.77
N ASP A 210 3.26 -18.11 4.36
CA ASP A 210 3.83 -16.84 4.80
C ASP A 210 4.74 -17.01 6.03
N ALA A 211 4.37 -17.91 6.95
CA ALA A 211 5.21 -18.32 8.06
C ALA A 211 6.49 -19.00 7.56
N LEU A 212 6.39 -19.95 6.63
CA LEU A 212 7.55 -20.63 6.03
C LEU A 212 8.49 -19.64 5.33
N ALA A 213 7.96 -18.72 4.52
CA ALA A 213 8.76 -17.68 3.86
C ALA A 213 9.40 -16.70 4.84
N THR A 214 8.74 -16.44 5.97
CA THR A 214 9.28 -15.59 7.04
C THR A 214 10.38 -16.32 7.82
N GLN A 215 10.24 -17.64 8.05
CA GLN A 215 11.30 -18.48 8.63
C GLN A 215 12.54 -18.54 7.74
N VAL A 216 12.37 -18.70 6.42
CA VAL A 216 13.49 -18.62 5.47
C VAL A 216 14.20 -17.28 5.60
N ARG A 217 13.48 -16.15 5.65
CA ARG A 217 14.10 -14.82 5.84
C ARG A 217 14.79 -14.67 7.20
N LEU A 218 14.24 -15.23 8.27
CA LEU A 218 14.87 -15.21 9.59
C LEU A 218 16.23 -15.91 9.55
N LEU A 219 16.26 -17.13 9.01
CA LEU A 219 17.50 -17.91 8.88
C LEU A 219 18.53 -17.18 7.99
N GLU A 220 18.09 -16.53 6.91
CA GLU A 220 18.95 -15.70 6.06
C GLU A 220 19.56 -14.52 6.82
N ARG A 221 18.78 -13.84 7.68
CA ARG A 221 19.27 -12.73 8.52
C ARG A 221 20.25 -13.20 9.60
N GLN A 222 20.11 -14.43 10.06
CA GLN A 222 21.04 -15.08 10.99
C GLN A 222 22.30 -15.64 10.30
N GLY A 223 22.43 -15.51 8.97
CA GLY A 223 23.53 -16.10 8.19
C GLY A 223 23.45 -17.62 8.02
N GLN A 224 22.33 -18.24 8.40
CA GLN A 224 22.11 -19.69 8.32
C GLN A 224 21.57 -20.09 6.93
N HIS A 225 22.38 -19.86 5.90
CA HIS A 225 21.98 -20.03 4.50
C HIS A 225 21.62 -21.47 4.12
N ASP A 226 22.35 -22.45 4.64
CA ASP A 226 22.04 -23.86 4.38
C ASP A 226 20.72 -24.29 5.04
N ALA A 227 20.47 -23.81 6.26
CA ALA A 227 19.21 -24.08 6.96
C ALA A 227 18.03 -23.42 6.22
N SER A 228 18.20 -22.17 5.75
CA SER A 228 17.18 -21.46 4.99
C SER A 228 16.83 -22.19 3.68
N ARG A 229 17.85 -22.70 2.98
CA ARG A 229 17.68 -23.55 1.79
C ARG A 229 16.93 -24.85 2.11
N GLN A 230 17.28 -25.53 3.20
CA GLN A 230 16.62 -26.78 3.60
C GLN A 230 15.14 -26.57 3.94
N VAL A 231 14.81 -25.51 4.67
CA VAL A 231 13.40 -25.17 4.99
C VAL A 231 12.61 -24.93 3.71
N LEU A 232 13.15 -24.13 2.80
CA LEU A 232 12.50 -23.84 1.52
C LEU A 232 12.35 -25.09 0.65
N GLY A 233 13.38 -25.95 0.60
CA GLY A 233 13.34 -27.22 -0.13
C GLY A 233 12.29 -28.19 0.42
N LYS A 234 12.15 -28.29 1.75
CA LYS A 234 11.08 -29.08 2.38
C LYS A 234 9.69 -28.54 2.05
N ALA A 235 9.51 -27.22 2.11
CA ALA A 235 8.25 -26.58 1.75
C ALA A 235 7.87 -26.87 0.29
N LEU A 236 8.83 -26.78 -0.64
CA LEU A 236 8.63 -27.11 -2.05
C LEU A 236 8.37 -28.60 -2.29
N ALA A 237 9.00 -29.50 -1.53
CA ALA A 237 8.71 -30.94 -1.63
C ALA A 237 7.26 -31.28 -1.21
N LEU A 238 6.71 -30.55 -0.23
CA LEU A 238 5.33 -30.69 0.22
C LEU A 238 4.32 -30.01 -0.71
N SER A 239 4.73 -28.96 -1.42
CA SER A 239 3.86 -28.17 -2.30
C SER A 239 4.61 -27.72 -3.56
N PRO A 240 4.93 -28.66 -4.48
CA PRO A 240 5.76 -28.37 -5.65
C PRO A 240 5.12 -27.40 -6.64
N ASP A 241 3.78 -27.36 -6.67
CA ASP A 241 2.97 -26.47 -7.53
C ASP A 241 2.55 -25.18 -6.83
N SER A 242 3.18 -24.82 -5.71
CA SER A 242 2.96 -23.51 -5.08
C SER A 242 3.73 -22.42 -5.82
N ALA A 243 3.01 -21.60 -6.60
CA ALA A 243 3.58 -20.44 -7.29
C ALA A 243 4.35 -19.51 -6.33
N PHE A 244 3.79 -19.29 -5.14
CA PHE A 244 4.42 -18.48 -4.10
C PHE A 244 5.75 -19.06 -3.62
N LEU A 245 5.85 -20.37 -3.37
CA LEU A 245 7.11 -20.98 -2.94
C LEU A 245 8.16 -20.98 -4.05
N GLN A 246 7.77 -21.21 -5.30
CA GLN A 246 8.65 -21.07 -6.46
C GLN A 246 9.18 -19.64 -6.59
N TYR A 247 8.32 -18.64 -6.34
CA TYR A 247 8.74 -17.25 -6.29
C TYR A 247 9.72 -16.97 -5.14
N GLN A 248 9.48 -17.50 -3.93
CA GLN A 248 10.43 -17.36 -2.83
C GLN A 248 11.79 -18.03 -3.12
N LEU A 249 11.80 -19.15 -3.84
CA LEU A 249 13.02 -19.79 -4.35
C LEU A 249 13.76 -18.91 -5.35
N GLY A 250 13.07 -18.35 -6.33
CA GLY A 250 13.66 -17.39 -7.25
C GLY A 250 14.33 -16.23 -6.50
N ARG A 251 13.63 -15.64 -5.52
CA ARG A 251 14.18 -14.55 -4.70
C ARG A 251 15.37 -14.98 -3.84
N TRP A 252 15.34 -16.19 -3.29
CA TRP A 252 16.46 -16.74 -2.55
C TRP A 252 17.68 -16.90 -3.46
N LEU A 253 17.51 -17.52 -4.63
CA LEU A 253 18.57 -17.72 -5.62
C LEU A 253 19.19 -16.40 -6.10
N ILE A 254 18.38 -15.35 -6.33
CA ILE A 254 18.88 -14.00 -6.66
C ILE A 254 19.80 -13.46 -5.57
N ARG A 255 19.42 -13.57 -4.28
CA ARG A 255 20.26 -13.10 -3.16
C ARG A 255 21.59 -13.84 -3.09
N HIS A 256 21.59 -15.11 -3.49
CA HIS A 256 22.77 -15.98 -3.55
C HIS A 256 23.48 -15.95 -4.91
N GLN A 257 23.20 -14.94 -5.74
CA GLN A 257 23.84 -14.69 -7.04
C GLN A 257 23.70 -15.83 -8.07
N GLN A 258 22.73 -16.73 -7.86
CA GLN A 258 22.42 -17.87 -8.72
C GLN A 258 21.29 -17.49 -9.69
N ARG A 259 21.53 -16.48 -10.53
CA ARG A 259 20.47 -15.85 -11.36
C ARG A 259 19.91 -16.80 -12.42
N GLU A 260 20.72 -17.68 -12.98
CA GLU A 260 20.31 -18.68 -13.98
C GLU A 260 19.33 -19.70 -13.39
N TYR A 261 19.58 -20.16 -12.17
CA TYR A 261 18.65 -21.04 -11.45
C TYR A 261 17.41 -20.26 -11.00
N ALA A 262 17.57 -18.99 -10.60
CA ALA A 262 16.45 -18.14 -10.25
C ALA A 262 15.46 -18.00 -11.41
N LEU A 263 15.97 -17.93 -12.65
CA LEU A 263 15.15 -17.85 -13.84
C LEU A 263 14.18 -19.04 -13.95
N LEU A 264 14.64 -20.27 -13.67
CA LEU A 264 13.80 -21.47 -13.70
C LEU A 264 12.69 -21.40 -12.65
N ALA A 265 13.04 -21.04 -11.42
CA ALA A 265 12.07 -20.95 -10.32
C ALA A 265 11.03 -19.82 -10.55
N LEU A 266 11.48 -18.65 -11.04
CA LEU A 266 10.59 -17.54 -11.36
C LEU A 266 9.69 -17.83 -12.57
N SER A 267 10.23 -18.52 -13.59
CA SER A 267 9.42 -18.96 -14.74
C SER A 267 8.34 -19.93 -14.29
N ARG A 268 8.69 -20.90 -13.44
CA ARG A 268 7.71 -21.83 -12.86
C ARG A 268 6.66 -21.11 -12.01
N ALA A 269 7.04 -20.09 -11.24
CA ALA A 269 6.10 -19.27 -10.48
C ALA A 269 5.09 -18.56 -11.39
N VAL A 270 5.55 -18.01 -12.52
CA VAL A 270 4.71 -17.36 -13.54
C VAL A 270 3.84 -18.36 -14.30
N GLU A 271 4.31 -19.58 -14.54
CA GLU A 271 3.50 -20.65 -15.14
C GLU A 271 2.35 -21.08 -14.23
N LEU A 272 2.63 -21.20 -12.92
CA LEU A 272 1.65 -21.64 -11.92
C LEU A 272 0.64 -20.55 -11.57
N ASP A 273 1.04 -19.27 -11.62
CA ASP A 273 0.16 -18.12 -11.38
C ASP A 273 0.42 -17.03 -12.44
N PRO A 274 -0.19 -17.17 -13.64
CA PRO A 274 0.08 -16.29 -14.77
C PRO A 274 -0.50 -14.87 -14.61
N ASP A 275 -1.39 -14.65 -13.65
CA ASP A 275 -2.05 -13.36 -13.38
C ASP A 275 -1.29 -12.51 -12.34
N ASN A 276 -0.28 -13.10 -11.70
CA ASN A 276 0.55 -12.41 -10.72
C ASN A 276 1.62 -11.54 -11.38
N VAL A 277 1.27 -10.26 -11.55
CA VAL A 277 2.16 -9.28 -12.17
C VAL A 277 3.45 -9.04 -11.40
N ASP A 278 3.49 -9.27 -10.08
CA ASP A 278 4.72 -9.12 -9.30
C ASP A 278 5.75 -10.22 -9.62
N TYR A 279 5.27 -11.44 -9.89
CA TYR A 279 6.14 -12.55 -10.33
C TYR A 279 6.72 -12.26 -11.71
N ARG A 280 5.88 -11.82 -12.65
CA ARG A 280 6.32 -11.41 -14.00
C ARG A 280 7.29 -10.24 -13.96
N TYR A 281 7.03 -9.22 -13.13
CA TYR A 281 7.92 -8.08 -12.97
C TYR A 281 9.30 -8.53 -12.46
N THR A 282 9.34 -9.41 -11.45
CA THR A 282 10.61 -9.91 -10.90
C THR A 282 11.35 -10.78 -11.92
N LEU A 283 10.62 -11.59 -12.69
CA LEU A 283 11.17 -12.35 -13.82
C LEU A 283 11.78 -11.42 -14.88
N ALA A 284 11.09 -10.34 -15.25
CA ALA A 284 11.60 -9.35 -16.21
C ALA A 284 12.92 -8.71 -15.73
N VAL A 285 12.98 -8.27 -14.48
CA VAL A 285 14.22 -7.71 -13.89
C VAL A 285 15.35 -8.73 -13.88
N THR A 286 15.04 -10.01 -13.62
CA THR A 286 16.04 -11.08 -13.58
C THR A 286 16.56 -11.41 -14.99
N LEU A 287 15.67 -11.46 -15.99
CA LEU A 287 16.03 -11.63 -17.40
C LEU A 287 16.93 -10.49 -17.89
N HIS A 288 16.60 -9.25 -17.54
CA HIS A 288 17.42 -8.08 -17.86
C HIS A 288 18.82 -8.17 -17.25
N ALA A 289 18.92 -8.57 -15.97
CA ALA A 289 20.20 -8.78 -15.28
C ALA A 289 21.04 -9.94 -15.85
N LEU A 290 20.45 -10.79 -16.70
CA LEU A 290 21.08 -11.86 -17.47
C LEU A 290 21.26 -11.49 -18.95
N GLU A 291 21.13 -10.20 -19.28
CA GLU A 291 21.26 -9.65 -20.64
C GLU A 291 20.22 -10.19 -21.65
N GLN A 292 19.14 -10.83 -21.16
CA GLN A 292 18.04 -11.32 -21.99
C GLN A 292 16.97 -10.23 -22.16
N LEU A 293 17.37 -9.12 -22.79
CA LEU A 293 16.57 -7.89 -22.87
C LEU A 293 15.22 -8.09 -23.59
N ASP A 294 15.19 -8.80 -24.71
CA ASP A 294 13.94 -9.06 -25.46
C ASP A 294 12.94 -9.87 -24.65
N ALA A 295 13.41 -10.87 -23.88
CA ALA A 295 12.56 -11.68 -23.02
C ALA A 295 12.03 -10.85 -21.84
N ALA A 296 12.87 -9.99 -21.26
CA ALA A 296 12.47 -9.07 -20.19
C ALA A 296 11.35 -8.12 -20.65
N GLN A 297 11.49 -7.53 -21.84
CA GLN A 297 10.48 -6.64 -22.43
C GLN A 297 9.12 -7.34 -22.60
N LYS A 298 9.10 -8.56 -23.16
CA LYS A 298 7.87 -9.35 -23.31
C LYS A 298 7.13 -9.61 -21.99
N GLN A 299 7.87 -9.83 -20.90
CA GLN A 299 7.24 -10.00 -19.59
C GLN A 299 6.57 -8.71 -19.12
N LEU A 300 7.19 -7.55 -19.32
CA LEU A 300 6.60 -6.26 -18.94
C LEU A 300 5.43 -5.87 -19.84
N GLU A 301 5.50 -6.15 -21.14
CA GLU A 301 4.36 -5.99 -22.06
C GLU A 301 3.15 -6.81 -21.59
N THR A 302 3.39 -8.05 -21.13
CA THR A 302 2.33 -8.89 -20.55
C THR A 302 1.77 -8.30 -19.26
N VAL A 303 2.63 -7.72 -18.40
CA VAL A 303 2.17 -7.02 -17.20
C VAL A 303 1.24 -5.85 -17.58
N LEU A 304 1.59 -5.08 -18.61
CA LEU A 304 0.77 -3.94 -19.05
C LEU A 304 -0.51 -4.35 -19.77
N SER A 305 -0.54 -5.49 -20.45
CA SER A 305 -1.78 -6.01 -21.04
C SER A 305 -2.78 -6.47 -19.97
N GLN A 306 -2.28 -7.07 -18.87
CA GLN A 306 -3.10 -7.50 -17.73
C GLN A 306 -3.49 -6.35 -16.79
N ARG A 307 -2.55 -5.44 -16.53
CA ARG A 307 -2.72 -4.29 -15.62
C ARG A 307 -2.22 -3.02 -16.31
N PRO A 308 -3.05 -2.39 -17.16
CA PRO A 308 -2.62 -1.21 -17.93
C PRO A 308 -2.28 -0.01 -17.03
N ALA A 309 -2.81 0.07 -15.82
CA ALA A 309 -2.44 1.09 -14.84
C ALA A 309 -1.09 0.85 -14.15
N ASN A 310 -0.42 -0.30 -14.36
CA ASN A 310 0.82 -0.63 -13.66
C ASN A 310 1.97 0.29 -14.09
N ARG A 311 2.08 1.43 -13.41
CA ARG A 311 3.07 2.46 -13.67
C ARG A 311 4.49 1.92 -13.54
N ARG A 312 4.74 1.08 -12.53
CA ARG A 312 6.07 0.52 -12.26
C ARG A 312 6.58 -0.29 -13.45
N ALA A 313 5.75 -1.15 -14.02
CA ALA A 313 6.09 -1.92 -15.22
C ALA A 313 6.24 -1.01 -16.45
N ARG A 314 5.37 0.01 -16.60
CA ARG A 314 5.46 0.97 -17.72
C ARG A 314 6.77 1.73 -17.73
N VAL A 315 7.15 2.30 -16.58
CA VAL A 315 8.41 3.03 -16.44
C VAL A 315 9.62 2.14 -16.72
N LEU A 316 9.61 0.91 -16.21
CA LEU A 316 10.70 -0.03 -16.45
C LEU A 316 10.80 -0.45 -17.94
N LEU A 317 9.65 -0.66 -18.60
CA LEU A 317 9.63 -1.00 -20.02
C LEU A 317 10.13 0.16 -20.90
N ILE A 318 9.77 1.40 -20.56
CA ILE A 318 10.33 2.61 -21.19
C ILE A 318 11.86 2.61 -21.08
N GLN A 319 12.41 2.31 -19.90
CA GLN A 319 13.86 2.24 -19.68
C GLN A 319 14.51 1.16 -20.57
N TYR A 320 13.95 -0.05 -20.59
CA TYR A 320 14.47 -1.16 -21.42
C TYR A 320 14.38 -0.89 -22.93
N TRP A 321 13.35 -0.19 -23.39
CA TRP A 321 13.25 0.23 -24.79
C TRP A 321 14.21 1.37 -25.15
N LYS A 322 14.52 2.27 -24.21
CA LYS A 322 15.59 3.26 -24.39
C LYS A 322 16.95 2.58 -24.55
N GLU A 323 17.25 1.60 -23.70
CA GLU A 323 18.50 0.81 -23.77
C GLU A 323 18.65 0.05 -25.10
N SER A 324 17.56 -0.53 -25.62
CA SER A 324 17.55 -1.25 -26.91
C SER A 324 17.36 -0.37 -28.16
N GLY A 325 17.22 0.95 -28.00
CA GLY A 325 17.05 1.88 -29.13
C GLY A 325 15.67 1.87 -29.79
N GLN A 326 14.65 1.28 -29.15
CA GLN A 326 13.27 1.20 -29.65
C GLN A 326 12.50 2.53 -29.43
N LEU A 327 13.00 3.63 -30.00
CA LEU A 327 12.53 4.99 -29.71
C LEU A 327 11.04 5.22 -30.04
N GLN A 328 10.51 4.54 -31.06
CA GLN A 328 9.09 4.66 -31.40
C GLN A 328 8.20 4.12 -30.28
N ASN A 329 8.55 2.97 -29.71
CA ASN A 329 7.82 2.33 -28.61
C ASN A 329 7.90 3.18 -27.33
N VAL A 330 9.07 3.78 -27.09
CA VAL A 330 9.28 4.76 -26.00
C VAL A 330 8.31 5.94 -26.12
N GLN A 331 8.17 6.53 -27.31
CA GLN A 331 7.26 7.67 -27.53
C GLN A 331 5.80 7.30 -27.27
N VAL A 332 5.38 6.10 -27.69
CA VAL A 332 4.01 5.62 -27.46
C VAL A 332 3.73 5.48 -25.96
N LEU A 333 4.58 4.77 -25.21
CA LEU A 333 4.35 4.58 -23.77
C LEU A 333 4.50 5.87 -22.95
N LEU A 334 5.37 6.80 -23.37
CA LEU A 334 5.44 8.12 -22.73
C LEU A 334 4.16 8.91 -22.95
N ALA A 335 3.63 8.92 -24.19
CA ALA A 335 2.36 9.58 -24.48
C ALA A 335 1.19 8.94 -23.72
N GLU A 336 1.16 7.61 -23.56
CA GLU A 336 0.16 6.93 -22.73
C GLU A 336 0.31 7.31 -21.25
N LEU A 337 1.53 7.34 -20.71
CA LEU A 337 1.79 7.74 -19.34
C LEU A 337 1.32 9.18 -19.09
N GLU A 338 1.63 10.10 -20.02
CA GLU A 338 1.19 11.49 -19.97
C GLU A 338 -0.34 11.60 -20.04
N GLN A 339 -0.99 10.86 -20.95
CA GLN A 339 -2.45 10.83 -21.02
C GLN A 339 -3.09 10.29 -19.73
N GLN A 340 -2.47 9.31 -19.08
CA GLN A 340 -2.94 8.75 -17.82
C GLN A 340 -2.72 9.70 -16.64
N ASN A 341 -1.53 10.29 -16.55
CA ASN A 341 -1.04 11.11 -15.46
C ASN A 341 -0.07 12.20 -15.97
N PRO A 342 -0.56 13.37 -16.39
CA PRO A 342 0.31 14.45 -16.90
C PRO A 342 1.31 14.97 -15.85
N ASP A 343 0.95 14.89 -14.57
CA ASP A 343 1.75 15.36 -13.44
C ASP A 343 2.68 14.28 -12.86
N ASP A 344 2.94 13.22 -13.63
CA ASP A 344 3.82 12.14 -13.19
C ASP A 344 5.25 12.65 -12.96
N PRO A 345 5.84 12.46 -11.76
CA PRO A 345 7.20 12.92 -11.46
C PRO A 345 8.25 12.38 -12.43
N ALA A 346 8.02 11.21 -13.00
CA ALA A 346 8.95 10.58 -13.94
C ALA A 346 8.98 11.34 -15.29
N LEU A 347 7.84 11.88 -15.74
CA LEU A 347 7.80 12.76 -16.92
C LEU A 347 8.56 14.08 -16.67
N GLN A 348 8.42 14.65 -15.48
CA GLN A 348 9.07 15.92 -15.09
C GLN A 348 10.60 15.78 -14.94
N GLN A 349 11.05 14.64 -14.46
CA GLN A 349 12.48 14.32 -14.30
C GLN A 349 13.15 13.91 -15.61
N GLY A 350 12.40 13.90 -16.73
CA GLY A 350 12.91 13.56 -18.05
C GLY A 350 13.16 12.07 -18.26
N LEU A 351 12.56 11.22 -17.42
CA LEU A 351 12.67 9.76 -17.31
C LEU A 351 13.93 9.09 -17.85
#